data_AF-A0A7C8DT30-F1
#
_entry.id   AF-A0A7C8DT30-F1
#
_cell.length_a   1.000
_cell.length_b   1.000
_cell.length_c   1.000
_cell.angle_alpha   90.00
_cell.angle_beta   90.00
_cell.angle_gamma   90.00
#
_symmetry.space_group_name_H-M   'P 1'
#
loop_
_entity.id
_entity.type
_entity.pdbx_description
1 polymer ?
#
loop_
_entity_poly.entity_id
_entity_poly.type
_entity_poly.pdbx_seq_one_letter_code
_entity_poly.pdbx_strand_id
1 'polypeptide(L)'
;MARKEYLLKQKQLGRRLLGVFPAQYPKEILWAMNLLPVEIWDPPLESSNANAHLQPYICSVVKQGLELILQGKADMLEGFLFPHTCDSIQNLASIINDYLKLEKPCFFFYHPKAPYHACSRDYYLDQMRLLITSLERDFGPMDPAALGQSVEQGRRLSGIIREIYDLRSKGELSASNVRFYEVIRQGEYLHPDDFIPLLEEFVQTHKGKAQK
;
A
#
# COMPACT_ATOMS: atom_id res chain seq x y z
N MET A 1 9.84 -15.29 6.24
CA MET A 1 10.79 -14.34 5.61
C MET A 1 10.52 -12.97 6.18
N ALA A 2 11.54 -12.23 6.60
CA ALA A 2 11.36 -10.88 7.11
C ALA A 2 10.98 -9.93 5.96
N ARG A 3 10.17 -8.88 6.24
CA ARG A 3 9.70 -7.91 5.23
C ARG A 3 10.86 -7.34 4.39
N LYS A 4 11.97 -6.97 5.04
CA LYS A 4 13.16 -6.43 4.35
C LYS A 4 13.79 -7.42 3.36
N GLU A 5 13.90 -8.69 3.74
CA GLU A 5 14.46 -9.75 2.88
C GLU A 5 13.60 -9.94 1.63
N TYR A 6 12.28 -9.96 1.82
CA TYR A 6 11.33 -10.04 0.71
C TYR A 6 11.51 -8.87 -0.26
N LEU A 7 11.53 -7.64 0.25
CA LEU A 7 11.69 -6.44 -0.59
C LEU A 7 13.01 -6.44 -1.37
N LEU A 8 14.12 -6.90 -0.76
CA LEU A 8 15.40 -7.05 -1.45
C LEU A 8 15.34 -8.09 -2.57
N LYS A 9 14.67 -9.23 -2.33
CA LYS A 9 14.44 -10.24 -3.37
C LYS A 9 13.62 -9.67 -4.54
N GLN A 10 12.60 -8.86 -4.26
CA GLN A 10 11.79 -8.23 -5.32
C GLN A 10 12.62 -7.26 -6.17
N LYS A 11 13.56 -6.51 -5.57
CA LYS A 11 14.51 -5.68 -6.32
C LYS A 11 15.42 -6.51 -7.22
N GLN A 12 15.88 -7.68 -6.76
CA GLN A 12 16.68 -8.61 -7.57
C GLN A 12 15.90 -9.18 -8.77
N LEU A 13 14.57 -9.28 -8.65
CA LEU A 13 13.67 -9.63 -9.76
C LEU A 13 13.37 -8.44 -10.70
N GLY A 14 14.02 -7.30 -10.49
CA GLY A 14 13.86 -6.10 -11.31
C GLY A 14 12.67 -5.22 -10.94
N ARG A 15 11.95 -5.52 -9.84
CA ARG A 15 10.84 -4.66 -9.37
C ARG A 15 11.39 -3.43 -8.68
N ARG A 16 10.79 -2.27 -8.96
CA ARG A 16 11.04 -1.03 -8.20
C ARG A 16 10.10 -0.97 -7.00
N LEU A 17 10.54 -0.33 -5.93
CA LEU A 17 9.77 -0.26 -4.68
C LEU A 17 9.24 1.16 -4.48
N LEU A 18 7.93 1.30 -4.32
CA LEU A 18 7.31 2.60 -4.04
C LEU A 18 6.75 2.60 -2.61
N GLY A 19 7.22 3.53 -1.77
CA GLY A 19 6.61 3.73 -0.46
C GLY A 19 5.20 4.26 -0.62
N VAL A 20 4.22 3.68 0.06
CA VAL A 20 2.84 4.17 -0.04
C VAL A 20 2.29 4.44 1.35
N PHE A 21 1.81 5.66 1.58
CA PHE A 21 1.07 5.94 2.79
C PHE A 21 -0.36 5.38 2.68
N PRO A 22 -0.97 4.93 3.79
CA PRO A 22 -2.31 4.35 3.77
C PRO A 22 -3.43 5.26 3.21
N ALA A 23 -4.61 4.74 2.85
CA ALA A 23 -5.06 3.34 2.95
C ALA A 23 -5.65 2.80 1.63
N GLN A 24 -6.08 3.68 0.72
CA GLN A 24 -6.73 3.30 -0.54
C GLN A 24 -6.02 4.00 -1.69
N TYR A 25 -5.69 3.26 -2.73
CA TYR A 25 -5.04 3.74 -3.94
C TYR A 25 -5.11 2.62 -5.00
N PRO A 26 -4.98 2.93 -6.30
CA PRO A 26 -5.06 1.94 -7.36
C PRO A 26 -3.77 1.12 -7.44
N LYS A 27 -3.64 0.07 -6.61
CA LYS A 27 -2.48 -0.84 -6.56
C LYS A 27 -2.16 -1.43 -7.94
N GLU A 28 -3.20 -1.70 -8.72
CA GLU A 28 -3.14 -2.30 -10.05
C GLU A 28 -2.33 -1.43 -11.03
N ILE A 29 -2.40 -0.11 -10.92
CA ILE A 29 -1.60 0.81 -11.75
C ILE A 29 -0.12 0.65 -11.41
N LEU A 30 0.21 0.54 -10.11
CA LEU A 30 1.60 0.36 -9.69
C LEU A 30 2.15 -0.99 -10.16
N TRP A 31 1.39 -2.07 -10.00
CA TRP A 31 1.78 -3.40 -10.47
C TRP A 31 2.02 -3.43 -11.99
N ALA A 32 1.13 -2.79 -12.77
CA ALA A 32 1.27 -2.70 -14.23
C ALA A 32 2.53 -1.95 -14.68
N MET A 33 3.08 -1.09 -13.82
CA MET A 33 4.32 -0.34 -14.05
C MET A 33 5.56 -1.00 -13.42
N ASN A 34 5.43 -2.26 -12.98
CA ASN A 34 6.46 -3.00 -12.25
C ASN A 34 6.94 -2.29 -10.96
N LEU A 35 6.01 -1.57 -10.32
CA LEU A 35 6.19 -0.90 -9.03
C LEU A 35 5.50 -1.74 -7.95
N LEU A 36 6.27 -2.24 -6.99
CA LEU A 36 5.74 -2.90 -5.81
C LEU A 36 5.41 -1.84 -4.75
N PRO A 37 4.11 -1.65 -4.40
CA PRO A 37 3.77 -0.80 -3.27
C PRO A 37 4.25 -1.41 -1.95
N VAL A 38 4.85 -0.57 -1.12
CA VAL A 38 5.34 -0.89 0.22
C VAL A 38 4.62 0.03 1.20
N GLU A 39 3.53 -0.44 1.81
CA GLU A 39 2.69 0.41 2.65
C GLU A 39 3.35 0.75 3.99
N ILE A 40 3.34 2.03 4.34
CA ILE A 40 3.98 2.55 5.56
C ILE A 40 2.91 2.74 6.63
N TRP A 41 2.68 1.68 7.39
CA TRP A 41 1.81 1.66 8.57
C TRP A 41 2.68 1.68 9.82
N ASP A 42 2.78 2.85 10.44
CA ASP A 42 3.30 3.05 11.80
C ASP A 42 4.46 2.13 12.22
N PRO A 43 5.59 2.12 11.49
CA PRO A 43 6.70 1.22 11.79
C PRO A 43 7.18 1.44 13.25
N PRO A 44 7.53 0.36 13.99
CA PRO A 44 7.88 0.45 15.41
C PRO A 44 9.29 1.02 15.59
N LEU A 45 9.41 2.32 15.36
CA LEU A 45 10.65 3.08 15.46
C LEU A 45 10.65 3.92 16.73
N GLU A 46 11.85 4.11 17.28
CA GLU A 46 12.07 5.14 18.29
C GLU A 46 11.98 6.52 17.60
N SER A 47 11.06 7.36 18.08
CA SER A 47 10.86 8.70 17.53
C SER A 47 11.86 9.69 18.12
N SER A 48 12.67 10.30 17.27
CA SER A 48 13.61 11.35 17.67
C SER A 48 13.41 12.61 16.82
N ASN A 49 13.45 12.47 15.49
CA ASN A 49 13.49 13.60 14.57
C ASN A 49 12.09 14.12 14.18
N ALA A 50 11.09 13.24 14.09
CA ALA A 50 9.75 13.61 13.60
C ALA A 50 9.06 14.67 14.48
N ASN A 51 9.37 14.71 15.79
CA ASN A 51 8.80 15.67 16.73
C ASN A 51 9.17 17.14 16.42
N ALA A 52 10.24 17.39 15.66
CA ALA A 52 10.62 18.73 15.24
C ALA A 52 9.73 19.29 14.12
N HIS A 53 8.98 18.43 13.44
CA HIS A 53 8.19 18.77 12.26
C HIS A 53 6.68 18.62 12.46
N LEU A 54 6.27 17.88 13.50
CA LEU A 54 4.89 17.47 13.69
C LEU A 54 4.38 17.82 15.09
N GLN A 55 3.08 18.08 15.18
CA GLN A 55 2.40 18.32 16.44
C GLN A 55 2.36 17.03 17.29
N PRO A 56 2.38 17.13 18.63
CA PRO A 56 2.45 15.96 19.51
C PRO A 56 1.21 15.05 19.44
N TYR A 57 0.07 15.57 18.97
CA TYR A 57 -1.20 14.84 18.83
C TYR A 57 -1.39 14.17 17.46
N ILE A 58 -0.41 14.27 16.57
CA ILE A 58 -0.49 13.65 15.23
C ILE A 58 -0.59 12.12 15.35
N CYS A 59 -1.27 11.47 14.39
CA CYS A 59 -1.41 10.01 14.42
C CYS A 59 -0.06 9.28 14.24
N SER A 60 0.04 8.07 14.80
CA SER A 60 1.27 7.26 14.78
C SER A 60 1.76 6.96 13.36
N VAL A 61 0.86 6.73 12.39
CA VAL A 61 1.19 6.45 11.00
C VAL A 61 2.02 7.58 10.38
N VAL A 62 1.58 8.83 10.58
CA VAL A 62 2.30 10.00 10.05
C VAL A 62 3.59 10.23 10.82
N LYS A 63 3.55 10.14 12.16
CA LYS A 63 4.73 10.33 13.01
C LYS A 63 5.85 9.35 12.65
N GLN A 64 5.53 8.06 12.66
CA GLN A 64 6.52 7.00 12.45
C GLN A 64 6.89 6.85 10.98
N GLY A 65 5.98 7.16 10.05
CA GLY A 65 6.32 7.22 8.64
C GLY A 65 7.30 8.35 8.31
N LEU A 66 7.15 9.52 8.93
CA LEU A 66 8.14 10.59 8.81
C LEU A 66 9.46 10.19 9.47
N GLU A 67 9.43 9.57 10.65
CA GLU A 67 10.63 9.09 11.34
C GLU A 67 11.41 8.07 10.49
N LEU A 68 10.70 7.13 9.84
CA LEU A 68 11.30 6.15 8.93
C LEU A 68 12.12 6.82 7.83
N ILE A 69 11.57 7.90 7.27
CA ILE A 69 12.20 8.68 6.20
C ILE A 69 13.38 9.47 6.72
N LEU A 70 13.22 10.20 7.83
CA LEU A 70 14.29 11.02 8.43
C LEU A 70 15.48 10.17 8.92
N GLN A 71 15.24 8.93 9.32
CA GLN A 71 16.30 7.99 9.72
C GLN A 71 17.01 7.30 8.54
N GLY A 72 16.67 7.61 7.28
CA GLY A 72 17.22 6.93 6.09
C GLY A 72 16.82 5.46 5.97
N LYS A 73 15.83 5.00 6.76
CA LYS A 73 15.38 3.60 6.73
C LYS A 73 14.47 3.30 5.53
N ALA A 74 14.10 4.32 4.78
CA ALA A 74 13.34 4.26 3.53
C ALA A 74 14.23 4.35 2.27
N ASP A 75 15.56 4.25 2.39
CA ASP A 75 16.50 4.48 1.27
C ASP A 75 16.30 3.55 0.08
N MET A 76 15.83 2.31 0.32
CA MET A 76 15.58 1.33 -0.74
C MET A 76 14.37 1.64 -1.63
N LEU A 77 13.50 2.58 -1.22
CA LEU A 77 12.31 3.02 -1.96
C LEU A 77 12.68 4.07 -3.01
N GLU A 78 12.04 4.06 -4.17
CA GLU A 78 12.33 4.97 -5.28
C GLU A 78 11.45 6.21 -5.31
N GLY A 79 10.49 6.31 -4.39
CA GLY A 79 9.56 7.41 -4.28
C GLY A 79 8.49 7.12 -3.24
N PHE A 80 7.58 8.09 -3.08
CA PHE A 80 6.47 7.99 -2.14
C PHE A 80 5.15 8.35 -2.81
N LEU A 81 4.11 7.56 -2.56
CA LEU A 81 2.73 7.90 -2.90
C LEU A 81 1.98 8.28 -1.64
N PHE A 82 1.31 9.43 -1.70
CA PHE A 82 0.46 9.97 -0.64
C PHE A 82 -0.99 9.96 -1.12
N PRO A 83 -1.78 8.94 -0.73
CA PRO A 83 -3.22 8.98 -0.91
C PRO A 83 -3.84 9.99 0.06
N HIS A 84 -4.50 11.02 -0.48
CA HIS A 84 -5.08 12.12 0.30
C HIS A 84 -6.41 11.70 0.95
N THR A 85 -6.33 10.71 1.83
CA THR A 85 -7.45 10.07 2.52
C THR A 85 -7.81 10.78 3.83
N CYS A 86 -6.84 11.38 4.51
CA CYS A 86 -7.04 12.21 5.71
C CYS A 86 -6.12 13.43 5.70
N ASP A 87 -6.42 14.44 6.53
CA ASP A 87 -5.65 15.68 6.58
C ASP A 87 -4.21 15.45 7.07
N SER A 88 -3.99 14.49 7.96
CA SER A 88 -2.66 14.16 8.46
C SER A 88 -1.73 13.68 7.34
N ILE A 89 -2.21 12.84 6.42
CA ILE A 89 -1.40 12.36 5.29
C ILE A 89 -1.20 13.47 4.25
N GLN A 90 -2.21 14.31 4.02
CA GLN A 90 -2.09 15.48 3.15
C GLN A 90 -0.99 16.44 3.65
N ASN A 91 -1.00 16.77 4.94
CA ASN A 91 0.01 17.64 5.54
C ASN A 91 1.39 16.98 5.55
N LEU A 92 1.48 15.67 5.79
CA LEU A 92 2.72 14.93 5.69
C LEU A 92 3.32 15.00 4.28
N ALA A 93 2.47 14.90 3.26
CA ALA A 93 2.87 15.00 1.86
C ALA A 93 3.54 16.36 1.59
N SER A 94 2.97 17.47 2.08
CA SER A 94 3.60 18.79 1.99
C SER A 94 4.90 18.89 2.78
N ILE A 95 4.95 18.38 4.03
CA ILE A 95 6.19 18.34 4.82
C ILE A 95 7.31 17.67 4.04
N ILE A 96 7.05 16.50 3.46
CA ILE A 96 8.05 15.73 2.74
C ILE A 96 8.42 16.38 1.39
N ASN A 97 7.42 16.75 0.59
CA ASN A 97 7.64 17.21 -0.78
C ASN A 97 8.11 18.68 -0.83
N ASP A 98 7.46 19.56 -0.08
CA ASP A 98 7.61 21.01 -0.23
C ASP A 98 8.68 21.57 0.71
N TYR A 99 8.73 21.07 1.95
CA TYR A 99 9.59 21.62 3.00
C TYR A 99 10.92 20.86 3.16
N LEU A 100 10.87 19.53 3.28
CA LEU A 100 12.07 18.71 3.40
C LEU A 100 12.76 18.47 2.05
N LYS A 101 12.01 18.56 0.94
CA LYS A 101 12.52 18.42 -0.42
C LYS A 101 13.40 17.19 -0.60
N LEU A 102 12.84 16.03 -0.29
CA LEU A 102 13.56 14.77 -0.49
C LEU A 102 14.01 14.63 -1.94
N GLU A 103 15.18 14.04 -2.15
CA GLU A 103 15.70 13.66 -3.47
C GLU A 103 14.98 12.41 -4.04
N LYS A 104 13.67 12.30 -3.82
CA LYS A 104 12.83 11.21 -4.29
C LYS A 104 11.48 11.74 -4.76
N PRO A 105 10.96 11.27 -5.91
CA PRO A 105 9.66 11.71 -6.42
C PRO A 105 8.53 11.41 -5.43
N CYS A 106 7.63 12.38 -5.29
CA CYS A 106 6.42 12.27 -4.49
C CYS A 106 5.20 12.34 -5.42
N PHE A 107 4.30 11.37 -5.27
CA PHE A 107 3.07 11.24 -6.02
C PHE A 107 1.88 11.46 -5.10
N PHE A 108 0.80 12.01 -5.64
CA PHE A 108 -0.40 12.34 -4.88
C PHE A 108 -1.62 11.70 -5.53
N PHE A 109 -2.54 11.21 -4.71
CA PHE A 109 -3.79 10.63 -5.21
C PHE A 109 -4.98 11.14 -4.41
N TYR A 110 -5.84 11.92 -5.06
CA TYR A 110 -7.00 12.54 -4.43
C TYR A 110 -8.25 11.71 -4.66
N HIS A 111 -8.86 11.26 -3.56
CA HIS A 111 -10.14 10.55 -3.63
C HIS A 111 -11.31 11.54 -3.76
N PRO A 112 -12.40 11.17 -4.45
CA PRO A 112 -13.62 11.96 -4.42
C PRO A 112 -14.15 12.05 -2.99
N LYS A 113 -14.41 13.27 -2.51
CA LYS A 113 -14.95 13.51 -1.16
C LYS A 113 -16.46 13.25 -1.07
N ALA A 114 -17.15 13.19 -2.21
CA ALA A 114 -18.57 12.89 -2.33
C ALA A 114 -18.81 11.65 -3.24
N PRO A 115 -18.34 10.45 -2.87
CA PRO A 115 -18.14 9.32 -3.78
C PRO A 115 -19.40 8.83 -4.52
N TYR A 116 -20.60 9.09 -3.98
CA TYR A 116 -21.88 8.69 -4.58
C TYR A 116 -22.52 9.76 -5.49
N HIS A 117 -21.84 10.89 -5.71
CA HIS A 117 -22.31 11.93 -6.62
C HIS A 117 -21.97 11.60 -8.08
N ALA A 118 -22.81 12.03 -9.02
CA ALA A 118 -22.63 11.73 -10.45
C ALA A 118 -21.25 12.15 -10.99
N CYS A 119 -20.75 13.31 -10.57
CA CYS A 119 -19.43 13.82 -10.99
C CYS A 119 -18.23 13.07 -10.40
N SER A 120 -18.42 12.26 -9.35
CA SER A 120 -17.32 11.59 -8.66
C SER A 120 -16.64 10.53 -9.50
N ARG A 121 -17.40 9.89 -10.39
CA ARG A 121 -16.85 8.90 -11.32
C ARG A 121 -15.83 9.54 -12.27
N ASP A 122 -16.20 10.66 -12.89
CA ASP A 122 -15.36 11.33 -13.88
C ASP A 122 -14.13 11.95 -13.19
N TYR A 123 -14.34 12.59 -12.03
CA TYR A 123 -13.23 13.07 -11.19
C TYR A 123 -12.24 11.94 -10.84
N TYR A 124 -12.74 10.77 -10.41
CA TYR A 124 -11.87 9.65 -10.04
C TYR A 124 -11.09 9.10 -11.23
N LEU A 125 -11.71 9.01 -12.42
CA LEU A 125 -11.04 8.64 -13.66
C LEU A 125 -9.92 9.64 -14.00
N ASP A 126 -10.17 10.93 -13.85
CA ASP A 126 -9.15 11.97 -14.08
C ASP A 126 -8.01 11.89 -13.08
N GLN A 127 -8.29 11.64 -11.79
CA GLN A 127 -7.24 11.44 -10.78
C GLN A 127 -6.38 10.20 -11.08
N MET A 128 -6.97 9.11 -11.57
CA MET A 128 -6.18 7.94 -12.00
C MET A 128 -5.31 8.25 -13.23
N ARG A 129 -5.83 9.00 -14.21
CA ARG A 129 -5.05 9.45 -15.38
C ARG A 129 -3.88 10.34 -14.97
N LEU A 130 -4.12 11.30 -14.08
CA LEU A 130 -3.08 12.20 -13.54
C LEU A 130 -2.00 11.43 -12.77
N LEU A 131 -2.40 10.41 -12.00
CA LEU A 131 -1.44 9.53 -11.32
C LEU A 131 -0.58 8.77 -12.33
N ILE A 132 -1.20 8.16 -13.36
CA ILE A 132 -0.47 7.45 -14.43
C ILE A 132 0.54 8.38 -15.10
N THR A 133 0.10 9.55 -15.58
CA THR A 133 0.99 10.52 -16.23
C THR A 133 2.13 10.97 -15.33
N SER A 134 1.89 11.10 -14.02
CA SER A 134 2.95 11.45 -13.07
C SER A 134 3.95 10.31 -12.91
N LEU A 135 3.48 9.07 -12.74
CA LEU A 135 4.35 7.90 -12.63
C LEU A 135 5.14 7.66 -13.92
N GLU A 136 4.53 7.83 -15.10
CA GLU A 136 5.20 7.59 -16.39
C GLU A 136 6.41 8.50 -16.61
N ARG A 137 6.38 9.70 -16.03
CA ARG A 137 7.49 10.67 -16.10
C ARG A 137 8.75 10.16 -15.42
N ASP A 138 8.61 9.51 -14.27
CA ASP A 138 9.72 9.03 -13.45
C ASP A 138 10.07 7.57 -13.71
N PHE A 139 9.07 6.77 -14.11
CA PHE A 139 9.18 5.32 -14.18
C PHE A 139 9.03 4.72 -15.59
N GLY A 140 8.74 5.55 -16.60
CA GLY A 140 8.50 5.11 -17.97
C GLY A 140 7.05 4.70 -18.24
N PRO A 141 6.68 4.49 -19.52
CA PRO A 141 5.29 4.29 -19.93
C PRO A 141 4.66 3.03 -19.33
N MET A 142 3.38 3.09 -19.00
CA MET A 142 2.62 1.92 -18.56
C MET A 142 2.14 1.12 -19.77
N ASP A 143 2.34 -0.20 -19.75
CA ASP A 143 1.75 -1.08 -20.76
C ASP A 143 0.24 -1.28 -20.46
N PRO A 144 -0.68 -0.90 -21.38
CA PRO A 144 -2.11 -1.13 -21.20
C PRO A 144 -2.47 -2.61 -21.03
N ALA A 145 -1.72 -3.54 -21.66
CA ALA A 145 -1.97 -4.98 -21.50
C ALA A 145 -1.61 -5.46 -20.09
N ALA A 146 -0.52 -4.93 -19.51
CA ALA A 146 -0.13 -5.19 -18.13
C ALA A 146 -1.20 -4.70 -17.14
N LEU A 147 -1.83 -3.55 -17.39
CA LEU A 147 -2.94 -3.07 -16.55
C LEU A 147 -4.11 -4.05 -16.51
N GLY A 148 -4.49 -4.62 -17.65
CA GLY A 148 -5.55 -5.64 -17.71
C GLY A 148 -5.23 -6.87 -16.85
N GLN A 149 -3.98 -7.33 -16.87
CA GLN A 149 -3.51 -8.44 -16.04
C GLN A 149 -3.52 -8.08 -14.55
N SER A 150 -3.00 -6.90 -14.19
CA SER A 150 -2.98 -6.43 -12.80
C SER A 150 -4.38 -6.24 -12.23
N VAL A 151 -5.35 -5.79 -13.04
CA VAL A 151 -6.77 -5.72 -12.63
C VAL A 151 -7.34 -7.10 -12.33
N GLU A 152 -7.01 -8.11 -13.14
CA GLU A 152 -7.47 -9.48 -12.87
C GLU A 152 -6.83 -10.06 -11.60
N GLN A 153 -5.54 -9.80 -11.38
CA GLN A 153 -4.87 -10.13 -10.12
C GLN A 153 -5.56 -9.45 -8.92
N GLY A 154 -5.89 -8.16 -9.03
CA GLY A 154 -6.61 -7.40 -8.00
C GLY A 154 -7.99 -7.95 -7.69
N ARG A 155 -8.75 -8.37 -8.73
CA ARG A 155 -10.05 -9.04 -8.56
C ARG A 155 -9.92 -10.38 -7.86
N ARG A 156 -8.96 -11.22 -8.28
CA ARG A 156 -8.71 -12.53 -7.65
C ARG A 156 -8.34 -12.37 -6.17
N LEU A 157 -7.42 -11.45 -5.87
CA LEU A 157 -7.01 -11.13 -4.51
C LEU A 157 -8.19 -10.63 -3.66
N SER A 158 -9.00 -9.72 -4.19
CA SER A 158 -10.20 -9.22 -3.52
C SER A 158 -11.23 -10.32 -3.26
N GLY A 159 -11.37 -11.28 -4.19
CA GLY A 159 -12.24 -12.45 -4.06
C GLY A 159 -11.81 -13.36 -2.91
N ILE A 160 -10.52 -13.71 -2.85
CA ILE A 160 -9.98 -14.59 -1.79
C ILE A 160 -10.06 -13.90 -0.42
N ILE A 161 -9.71 -12.62 -0.34
CA ILE A 161 -9.84 -11.86 0.92
C ILE A 161 -11.30 -11.86 1.38
N ARG A 162 -12.25 -11.65 0.48
CA ARG A 162 -13.69 -11.72 0.81
C ARG A 162 -14.07 -13.10 1.34
N GLU A 163 -13.62 -14.19 0.71
CA GLU A 163 -13.86 -15.55 1.20
C GLU A 163 -13.33 -15.75 2.62
N ILE A 164 -12.10 -15.28 2.91
CA ILE A 164 -11.52 -15.37 4.25
C ILE A 164 -12.38 -14.61 5.28
N TYR A 165 -12.82 -13.39 4.96
CA TYR A 165 -13.69 -12.61 5.85
C TYR A 165 -15.06 -13.28 6.03
N ASP A 166 -15.62 -13.87 4.97
CA ASP A 166 -16.89 -14.61 5.04
C ASP A 166 -16.76 -15.84 5.95
N LEU A 167 -15.72 -16.65 5.79
CA LEU A 167 -15.41 -17.79 6.66
C LEU A 167 -15.28 -17.34 8.11
N ARG A 168 -14.55 -16.23 8.35
CA ARG A 168 -14.40 -15.66 9.69
C ARG A 168 -15.74 -15.24 10.30
N SER A 169 -16.59 -14.57 9.51
CA SER A 169 -17.91 -14.10 9.98
C SER A 169 -18.85 -15.25 10.36
N LYS A 170 -18.72 -16.41 9.70
CA LYS A 170 -19.50 -17.62 9.97
C LYS A 170 -18.93 -18.49 11.08
N GLY A 171 -17.76 -18.15 11.63
CA GLY A 171 -17.03 -19.00 12.59
C GLY A 171 -16.46 -20.27 11.95
N GLU A 172 -16.20 -20.24 10.65
CA GLU A 172 -15.69 -21.34 9.82
C GLU A 172 -14.22 -21.13 9.42
N LEU A 173 -13.54 -20.20 10.10
CA LEU A 173 -12.10 -20.01 9.99
C LEU A 173 -11.45 -20.50 11.29
N SER A 174 -10.65 -21.56 11.22
CA SER A 174 -9.99 -22.17 12.38
C SER A 174 -8.74 -21.40 12.84
N ALA A 175 -8.28 -20.42 12.05
CA ALA A 175 -7.15 -19.58 12.39
C ALA A 175 -7.42 -18.67 13.60
N SER A 176 -6.38 -18.46 14.42
CA SER A 176 -6.43 -17.45 15.49
C SER A 176 -6.53 -16.03 14.90
N ASN A 177 -7.03 -15.07 15.69
CA ASN A 177 -7.08 -13.66 15.28
C ASN A 177 -5.69 -13.09 14.94
N VAL A 178 -4.66 -13.53 15.67
CA VAL A 178 -3.26 -13.13 15.41
C VAL A 178 -2.84 -13.64 14.04
N ARG A 179 -3.04 -14.94 13.77
CA ARG A 179 -2.66 -15.54 12.50
C ARG A 179 -3.41 -14.93 11.31
N PHE A 180 -4.71 -14.69 11.47
CA PHE A 180 -5.52 -13.98 10.47
C PHE A 180 -4.91 -12.60 10.17
N TYR A 181 -4.60 -11.82 11.19
CA TYR A 181 -4.08 -10.46 11.01
C TYR A 181 -2.70 -10.46 10.36
N GLU A 182 -1.81 -11.35 10.78
CA GLU A 182 -0.49 -11.56 10.15
C GLU A 182 -0.59 -11.88 8.65
N VAL A 183 -1.57 -12.70 8.24
CA VAL A 183 -1.76 -13.07 6.84
C VAL A 183 -2.32 -11.90 6.04
N ILE A 184 -3.38 -11.23 6.52
CA ILE A 184 -3.99 -10.11 5.81
C ILE A 184 -3.00 -8.96 5.62
N ARG A 185 -2.19 -8.64 6.64
CA ARG A 185 -1.21 -7.55 6.57
C ARG A 185 -0.05 -7.80 5.63
N GLN A 186 0.18 -9.03 5.18
CA GLN A 186 1.20 -9.27 4.16
C GLN A 186 0.86 -8.61 2.82
N GLY A 187 -0.42 -8.31 2.55
CA GLY A 187 -0.86 -7.54 1.37
C GLY A 187 -0.39 -6.09 1.32
N GLU A 188 0.24 -5.60 2.39
CA GLU A 188 0.87 -4.28 2.47
C GLU A 188 2.22 -4.22 1.73
N TYR A 189 2.82 -5.36 1.41
CA TYR A 189 4.14 -5.38 0.78
C TYR A 189 4.40 -6.58 -0.14
N LEU A 190 3.58 -7.64 -0.10
CA LEU A 190 3.72 -8.74 -1.03
C LEU A 190 3.14 -8.40 -2.41
N HIS A 191 3.87 -8.79 -3.44
CA HIS A 191 3.40 -8.78 -4.82
C HIS A 191 2.28 -9.84 -5.01
N PRO A 192 1.28 -9.62 -5.88
CA PRO A 192 0.21 -10.57 -6.12
C PRO A 192 0.66 -11.99 -6.45
N ASP A 193 1.76 -12.14 -7.21
CA ASP A 193 2.37 -13.43 -7.56
C ASP A 193 2.72 -14.29 -6.32
N ASP A 194 3.07 -13.64 -5.20
CA ASP A 194 3.43 -14.31 -3.95
C ASP A 194 2.24 -14.34 -2.97
N PHE A 195 1.44 -13.27 -2.94
CA PHE A 195 0.37 -13.13 -1.95
C PHE A 195 -0.86 -13.99 -2.27
N ILE A 196 -1.22 -14.12 -3.54
CA ILE A 196 -2.39 -14.93 -3.92
C ILE A 196 -2.19 -16.39 -3.53
N PRO A 197 -1.09 -17.08 -3.90
CA PRO A 197 -0.86 -18.46 -3.46
C PRO A 197 -0.86 -18.61 -1.93
N LEU A 198 -0.28 -17.64 -1.22
CA LEU A 198 -0.26 -17.63 0.25
C LEU A 198 -1.68 -17.57 0.84
N LEU A 199 -2.56 -16.73 0.29
CA LEU A 199 -3.94 -16.63 0.73
C LEU A 199 -4.75 -17.90 0.41
N GLU A 200 -4.51 -18.51 -0.75
CA GLU A 200 -5.18 -19.76 -1.14
C GLU A 200 -4.77 -20.91 -0.21
N GLU A 201 -3.47 -21.06 0.08
CA GLU A 201 -2.97 -22.02 1.05
C GLU A 201 -3.56 -21.76 2.45
N PHE A 202 -3.66 -20.49 2.85
CA PHE A 202 -4.25 -20.10 4.12
C PHE A 202 -5.72 -20.53 4.23
N VAL A 203 -6.52 -20.28 3.19
CA VAL A 203 -7.92 -20.73 3.11
C VAL A 203 -7.99 -22.26 3.18
N GLN A 204 -7.21 -22.98 2.38
CA GLN A 204 -7.22 -24.45 2.36
C GLN A 204 -6.88 -25.04 3.72
N THR A 205 -5.89 -24.48 4.41
CA THR A 205 -5.41 -24.99 5.71
C THR A 205 -6.36 -24.67 6.86
N HIS A 206 -7.04 -23.52 6.82
CA HIS A 206 -7.82 -23.01 7.96
C HIS A 206 -9.34 -23.02 7.74
N LYS A 207 -9.82 -23.60 6.65
CA LYS A 207 -11.26 -23.78 6.42
C LYS A 207 -11.80 -24.85 7.37
N GLY A 208 -12.73 -24.46 8.23
CA GLY A 208 -13.35 -25.33 9.22
C GLY A 208 -13.54 -24.64 10.57
N LYS A 209 -14.29 -25.29 11.47
CA LYS A 209 -14.50 -24.75 12.82
C LYS A 209 -13.19 -24.78 13.60
N ALA A 210 -12.93 -23.72 14.36
CA ALA A 210 -11.84 -23.72 15.34
C ALA A 210 -12.04 -24.88 16.32
N GLN A 211 -10.97 -25.66 16.56
CA GLN A 211 -10.96 -26.63 17.66
C GLN A 211 -11.06 -25.83 18.96
N LYS A 212 -12.12 -26.09 19.73
CA LYS A 212 -12.33 -25.48 21.05
C LYS A 212 -11.30 -25.98 22.05
#